data_AF-A0A6N3UNT7-F1
#
_entry.id   AF-A0A6N3UNT7-F1
#
_cell.length_a   1.000
_cell.length_b   1.000
_cell.length_c   1.000
_cell.angle_alpha   90.00
_cell.angle_beta   90.00
_cell.angle_gamma   90.00
#
_symmetry.space_group_name_H-M   'P 1'
#
loop_
_entity.id
_entity.type
_entity.pdbx_description
1 polymer ?
#
loop_
_entity_poly.entity_id
_entity_poly.type
_entity_poly.pdbx_seq_one_letter_code
_entity_poly.pdbx_strand_id
1 'polypeptide(L)' 'PALLDLRHPAPLLNADAVFLQRMAVHQQRLMQFYRASLHAYDGDRAAWARDIREVMREDGTNPYYRWFVGDR' A
#
# COMPACT_ATOMS: atom_id res chain seq x y z
N PRO A 1 0.99 6.67 11.67
CA PRO A 1 1.34 5.79 12.81
C PRO A 1 2.85 5.55 12.81
N ALA A 2 3.50 5.48 13.98
CA ALA A 2 4.96 5.43 14.13
C ALA A 2 5.66 4.29 13.36
N LEU A 3 4.94 3.20 13.08
CA LEU A 3 5.48 2.07 12.33
C LEU A 3 5.87 2.42 10.88
N LEU A 4 5.14 3.35 10.25
CA LEU A 4 5.44 3.77 8.87
C LEU A 4 6.69 4.64 8.80
N ASP A 5 7.08 5.27 9.90
CA ASP A 5 8.25 6.15 9.97
C ASP A 5 9.57 5.38 9.95
N LEU A 6 9.53 4.07 10.21
CA LEU A 6 10.69 3.17 10.10
C LEU A 6 11.09 2.86 8.65
N ARG A 7 10.29 3.29 7.66
CA ARG A 7 10.55 3.02 6.25
C ARG A 7 11.68 3.90 5.74
N HIS A 8 12.70 3.27 5.16
CA HIS A 8 13.68 3.93 4.32
C HIS A 8 13.52 3.51 2.86
N PRO A 9 13.56 4.46 1.89
CA PRO A 9 13.49 4.14 0.48
C PRO A 9 14.73 3.33 0.07
N ALA A 10 14.52 2.26 -0.70
CA ALA A 10 15.61 1.49 -1.27
C ALA A 10 16.35 2.34 -2.32
N PRO A 11 17.70 2.35 -2.33
CA PRO A 11 18.45 3.05 -3.36
C PRO A 11 18.22 2.38 -4.71
N LEU A 12 17.84 3.18 -5.72
CA LEU A 12 17.63 2.71 -7.09
C LEU A 12 18.85 3.09 -7.91
N LEU A 13 19.54 2.10 -8.45
CA LEU A 13 20.71 2.29 -9.31
C LEU A 13 20.28 2.20 -10.77
N ASN A 14 20.81 3.10 -11.61
CA ASN A 14 20.56 3.11 -13.06
C ASN A 14 19.07 3.20 -13.46
N ALA A 15 18.24 3.80 -12.60
CA ALA A 15 16.82 3.98 -12.87
C ALA A 15 16.58 5.22 -13.75
N ASP A 16 15.80 5.05 -14.82
CA ASP A 16 15.33 6.17 -15.63
C ASP A 16 14.13 6.89 -14.96
N ALA A 17 13.78 8.07 -15.47
CA ALA A 17 12.70 8.90 -14.92
C ALA A 17 11.32 8.21 -14.97
N VAL A 18 11.06 7.40 -15.99
CA VAL A 18 9.79 6.67 -16.14
C VAL A 18 9.69 5.58 -15.08
N PHE A 19 10.77 4.85 -14.83
CA PHE A 19 10.87 3.87 -13.77
C PHE A 19 10.70 4.52 -12.39
N LEU A 20 11.38 5.64 -12.13
CA LEU A 20 11.27 6.36 -10.86
C LEU A 20 9.83 6.79 -10.58
N GLN A 21 9.12 7.30 -11.60
CA GLN A 21 7.71 7.69 -11.45
C GLN A 21 6.82 6.49 -11.15
N ARG A 22 6.99 5.37 -11.89
CA ARG A 22 6.24 4.13 -11.63
C ARG A 22 6.52 3.60 -10.22
N MET A 23 7.78 3.59 -9.80
CA MET A 23 8.18 3.17 -8.46
C MET A 23 7.53 4.03 -7.37
N ALA A 24 7.50 5.35 -7.54
CA ALA A 24 6.84 6.25 -6.60
C ALA A 24 5.34 5.94 -6.45
N VAL A 25 4.65 5.67 -7.57
CA VAL A 25 3.22 5.26 -7.55
C VAL A 25 3.03 3.94 -6.80
N HIS A 26 3.87 2.93 -7.05
CA HIS A 26 3.78 1.65 -6.35
C HIS A 26 4.10 1.78 -4.85
N GLN A 27 5.09 2.60 -4.48
CA GLN A 27 5.40 2.87 -3.07
C GLN A 27 4.24 3.57 -2.37
N GLN A 28 3.61 4.56 -3.02
CA GLN A 28 2.44 5.24 -2.45
C GLN A 28 1.29 4.27 -2.20
N ARG A 29 0.97 3.39 -3.16
CA ARG A 29 -0.07 2.35 -3.01
C ARG A 29 0.23 1.40 -1.87
N LEU A 30 1.48 0.95 -1.75
CA LEU A 30 1.91 0.09 -0.65
C LEU A 30 1.73 0.78 0.72
N MET A 31 2.03 2.08 0.80
CA MET A 31 1.85 2.83 2.04
C MET A 31 0.37 3.02 2.41
N GLN A 32 -0.49 3.24 1.42
CA GLN A 32 -1.95 3.28 1.63
C GLN A 32 -2.46 1.93 2.15
N PHE A 33 -2.00 0.82 1.58
CA PHE A 33 -2.31 -0.52 2.06
C PHE A 33 -1.89 -0.74 3.52
N TYR A 34 -0.64 -0.39 3.89
CA TYR A 34 -0.21 -0.54 5.29
C TYR A 34 -0.99 0.33 6.26
N ARG A 35 -1.35 1.56 5.87
CA ARG A 35 -2.20 2.43 6.68
C ARG A 35 -3.57 1.80 6.91
N ALA A 36 -4.21 1.26 5.87
CA ALA A 36 -5.48 0.56 5.99
C ALA A 36 -5.36 -0.64 6.95
N SER A 37 -4.30 -1.44 6.81
CA SER A 37 -4.04 -2.59 7.67
C SER A 37 -3.81 -2.20 9.14
N LEU A 38 -3.20 -1.04 9.40
CA LEU A 38 -3.05 -0.53 10.77
C LEU A 38 -4.38 -0.14 11.41
N HIS A 39 -5.35 0.38 10.64
CA HIS A 39 -6.72 0.56 11.15
C HIS A 39 -7.37 -0.77 11.55
N ALA A 40 -7.09 -1.87 10.84
CA ALA A 40 -7.57 -3.19 11.24
C ALA A 40 -6.94 -3.65 12.57
N TYR A 41 -5.64 -3.43 12.76
CA TYR A 41 -4.95 -3.76 14.02
C TYR A 41 -5.43 -2.92 15.20
N ASP A 42 -5.80 -1.67 14.97
CA ASP A 42 -6.36 -0.76 15.99
C ASP A 42 -7.85 -1.01 16.27
N GLY A 43 -8.49 -1.92 15.52
CA GLY A 43 -9.91 -2.24 15.65
C GLY A 43 -10.87 -1.25 14.97
N ASP A 44 -10.35 -0.21 14.31
CA ASP A 44 -11.12 0.75 13.53
C ASP A 44 -11.57 0.16 12.18
N ARG A 45 -12.63 -0.65 12.25
CA ARG A 45 -13.20 -1.33 11.07
C ARG A 45 -13.77 -0.36 10.04
N ALA A 46 -14.23 0.81 10.45
CA ALA A 46 -14.82 1.79 9.53
C ALA A 46 -13.74 2.45 8.67
N ALA A 47 -12.64 2.90 9.30
CA ALA A 47 -11.49 3.42 8.57
C ALA A 47 -10.84 2.34 7.70
N TRP A 48 -10.66 1.12 8.23
CA TRP A 48 -10.16 0.00 7.44
C TRP A 48 -11.00 -0.24 6.19
N ALA A 49 -12.33 -0.35 6.33
CA ALA A 49 -13.21 -0.67 5.19
C ALA A 49 -13.19 0.42 4.11
N ARG A 50 -13.08 1.69 4.50
CA ARG A 50 -12.95 2.80 3.55
C ARG A 50 -11.63 2.74 2.80
N ASP A 51 -10.53 2.65 3.54
CA ASP A 51 -9.18 2.79 2.98
C ASP A 51 -8.80 1.53 2.15
N ILE A 52 -9.24 0.32 2.56
CA ILE A 52 -8.98 -0.90 1.79
C ILE A 52 -9.76 -0.93 0.46
N ARG A 53 -10.97 -0.35 0.41
CA ARG A 53 -11.72 -0.21 -0.85
C ARG A 53 -11.01 0.73 -1.83
N GLU A 54 -10.33 1.76 -1.33
CA GLU A 54 -9.52 2.65 -2.15
C GLU A 54 -8.30 1.92 -2.74
N VAL A 55 -7.57 1.18 -1.90
CA VAL A 55 -6.46 0.34 -2.37
C VAL A 55 -6.90 -0.65 -3.44
N MET A 56 -8.02 -1.34 -3.25
CA MET A 56 -8.54 -2.32 -4.22
C MET A 56 -9.05 -1.66 -5.51
N ARG A 57 -9.53 -0.42 -5.45
CA ARG A 57 -9.91 0.35 -6.64
C ARG A 57 -8.68 0.79 -7.45
N GLU A 58 -7.59 1.15 -6.78
CA GLU A 58 -6.37 1.65 -7.44
C GLU A 58 -5.43 0.54 -7.92
N ASP A 59 -5.37 -0.59 -7.21
CA ASP A 59 -4.39 -1.66 -7.44
C ASP A 59 -4.94 -3.06 -7.12
N GLY A 60 -6.24 -3.28 -7.36
CA GLY A 60 -6.91 -4.56 -7.06
C GLY A 60 -6.41 -5.74 -7.90
N THR A 61 -5.63 -5.50 -8.95
CA THR A 61 -4.95 -6.57 -9.71
C THR A 61 -3.70 -7.10 -9.02
N ASN A 62 -3.22 -6.45 -7.98
CA ASN A 62 -2.06 -6.89 -7.22
C ASN A 62 -2.39 -8.21 -6.48
N PRO A 63 -1.73 -9.33 -6.81
CA PRO A 63 -2.05 -10.63 -6.22
C PRO A 63 -1.90 -10.67 -4.70
N TYR A 64 -0.95 -9.90 -4.16
CA TYR A 64 -0.75 -9.83 -2.72
C TYR A 64 -1.92 -9.15 -2.00
N TYR A 65 -2.46 -8.07 -2.57
CA TYR A 65 -3.62 -7.38 -2.00
C TYR A 65 -4.88 -8.25 -2.07
N ARG A 66 -5.11 -8.93 -3.21
CA ARG A 66 -6.23 -9.87 -3.37
C ARG A 66 -6.20 -11.00 -2.35
N TRP A 67 -5.04 -11.64 -2.20
CA TRP A 67 -4.84 -12.68 -1.19
C TRP A 67 -5.12 -12.15 0.22
N PHE A 68 -4.61 -10.96 0.56
CA PHE A 68 -4.78 -10.36 1.88
C PHE A 68 -6.25 -10.09 2.22
N VAL A 69 -7.04 -9.60 1.27
CA VAL A 69 -8.48 -9.33 1.49
C VAL A 69 -9.37 -10.58 1.34
N GLY A 70 -8.78 -11.74 0.98
CA GLY A 70 -9.48 -13.02 0.88
C GLY A 70 -10.21 -13.26 -0.45
N ASP A 71 -9.91 -12.48 -1.49
CA ASP A 71 -10.51 -12.61 -2.82
C ASP A 71 -9.73 -13.66 -3.63
N ARG A 72 -10.24 -14.91 -3.65
CA ARG A 72 -9.70 -16.03 -4.43
C ARG A 72 -10.30 -16.07 -5.83
#